data_AF-A0A7D5NI60-F1
#
_entry.id   AF-A0A7D5NI60-F1
#
_cell.length_a   1.000
_cell.length_b   1.000
_cell.length_c   1.000
_cell.angle_alpha   90.00
_cell.angle_beta   90.00
_cell.angle_gamma   90.00
#
_symmetry.space_group_name_H-M   'P 1'
#
loop_
_entity.id
_entity.type
_entity.pdbx_description
1 polymer ?
#
loop_
_entity_poly.entity_id
_entity_poly.type
_entity_poly.pdbx_seq_one_letter_code
_entity_poly.pdbx_strand_id
1 'polypeptide(L)'
;MEQIETLSSIEGRKLLYRIFQELRYKKQMSNFAILSLTWRICTTEREISRYTKEDYQVLHPLGFFRGTFLWMEEIVNRFYFSTINSFVYLGAAILLVLIGVRRFSSNVSDSIVIAGVVFEALMLLFMFVVMLFTPSEDALPSNQNEEAPENELLVEIGEIATDFATAVTKLETLGDNVKSLLIQQTEILSLLRESNEMTRQIISPSPKLLEIMEQTNKSLVQFNETLEKLNQSATQLKQEEIEIAVRRELEKFFANMINNKNAK
;
A
#
# COMPACT_ATOMS: atom_id res chain seq x y z
N MET A 1 -6.38 41.85 -12.41
CA MET A 1 -5.41 42.86 -11.93
C MET A 1 -5.75 43.11 -10.47
N GLU A 2 -5.08 42.42 -9.56
CA GLU A 2 -5.27 42.66 -8.12
C GLU A 2 -4.38 43.82 -7.69
N GLN A 3 -4.99 44.82 -7.06
CA GLN A 3 -4.33 46.04 -6.62
C GLN A 3 -4.07 45.94 -5.12
N ILE A 4 -2.81 46.05 -4.72
CA ILE A 4 -2.43 46.06 -3.30
C ILE A 4 -2.06 47.49 -2.94
N GLU A 5 -2.74 48.04 -1.92
CA GLU A 5 -2.60 49.44 -1.52
C GLU A 5 -1.19 49.75 -0.99
N THR A 6 -0.60 48.85 -0.17
CA THR A 6 0.75 49.01 0.39
C THR A 6 1.45 47.67 0.67
N LEU A 7 2.76 47.60 0.46
CA LEU A 7 3.61 46.44 0.82
C LEU A 7 3.69 46.19 2.35
N SER A 8 3.29 47.17 3.18
CA SER A 8 3.15 47.00 4.63
C SER A 8 1.92 46.19 5.04
N SER A 9 0.94 46.03 4.15
CA SER A 9 -0.24 45.22 4.42
C SER A 9 0.13 43.74 4.57
N ILE A 10 -0.67 43.02 5.36
CA ILE A 10 -0.67 41.56 5.55
C ILE A 10 -0.60 40.83 4.19
N GLU A 11 -1.30 41.32 3.17
CA GLU A 11 -1.26 40.74 1.83
C GLU A 11 0.05 41.03 1.08
N GLY A 12 0.60 42.24 1.24
CA GLY A 12 1.87 42.66 0.63
C GLY A 12 3.09 41.92 1.21
N ARG A 13 3.11 41.69 2.51
CA ARG A 13 4.14 40.88 3.21
C ARG A 13 4.08 39.39 2.79
N LYS A 14 2.88 38.81 2.65
CA LYS A 14 2.70 37.44 2.09
C LYS A 14 3.21 37.33 0.65
N LEU A 15 3.00 38.38 -0.15
CA LEU A 15 3.46 38.44 -1.52
C LEU A 15 5.00 38.53 -1.59
N LEU A 16 5.63 39.36 -0.75
CA LEU A 16 7.11 39.42 -0.63
C LEU A 16 7.73 38.07 -0.28
N TYR A 17 7.11 37.32 0.64
CA TYR A 17 7.53 35.96 0.99
C TYR A 17 7.47 35.01 -0.21
N ARG A 18 6.39 35.06 -0.99
CA ARG A 18 6.21 34.24 -2.21
C ARG A 18 7.25 34.59 -3.28
N ILE A 19 7.53 35.89 -3.48
CA ILE A 19 8.57 36.36 -4.41
C ILE A 19 9.95 35.85 -3.96
N PHE A 20 10.28 35.95 -2.68
CA PHE A 20 11.56 35.49 -2.16
C PHE A 20 11.74 33.98 -2.37
N GLN A 21 10.70 33.18 -2.11
CA GLN A 21 10.73 31.74 -2.39
C GLN A 21 10.87 31.44 -3.89
N GLU A 22 10.17 32.16 -4.75
CA GLU A 22 10.26 31.96 -6.20
C GLU A 22 11.65 32.31 -6.74
N LEU A 23 12.26 33.39 -6.25
CA LEU A 23 13.64 33.79 -6.60
C LEU A 23 14.68 32.78 -6.11
N ARG A 24 14.49 32.24 -4.89
CA ARG A 24 15.43 31.31 -4.25
C ARG A 24 15.34 29.89 -4.83
N TYR A 25 14.14 29.35 -4.98
CA TYR A 25 13.93 27.95 -5.33
C TYR A 25 13.68 27.71 -6.83
N LYS A 26 12.96 28.61 -7.53
CA LYS A 26 12.70 28.42 -8.97
C LYS A 26 13.76 29.03 -9.86
N LYS A 27 14.29 30.21 -9.51
CA LYS A 27 15.31 30.91 -10.31
C LYS A 27 16.75 30.66 -9.85
N GLN A 28 16.95 29.99 -8.70
CA GLN A 28 18.26 29.62 -8.14
C GLN A 28 19.30 30.76 -8.17
N MET A 29 18.86 31.98 -7.85
CA MET A 29 19.76 33.14 -7.84
C MET A 29 20.68 33.10 -6.60
N SER A 30 21.84 33.75 -6.68
CA SER A 30 22.75 33.82 -5.53
C SER A 30 22.11 34.59 -4.36
N ASN A 31 22.38 34.17 -3.12
CA ASN A 31 21.80 34.76 -1.91
C ASN A 31 21.98 36.29 -1.85
N PHE A 32 23.13 36.80 -2.29
CA PHE A 32 23.41 38.24 -2.35
C PHE A 32 22.57 38.97 -3.43
N ALA A 33 22.36 38.34 -4.59
CA ALA A 33 21.49 38.88 -5.63
C ALA A 33 20.03 38.90 -5.17
N ILE A 34 19.58 37.89 -4.44
CA ILE A 34 18.22 37.84 -3.88
C ILE A 34 18.03 38.94 -2.81
N LEU A 35 18.99 39.11 -1.90
CA LEU A 35 18.93 40.15 -0.87
C LEU A 35 18.89 41.56 -1.47
N SER A 36 19.77 41.86 -2.42
CA SER A 36 19.81 43.17 -3.08
C SER A 36 18.57 43.46 -3.94
N LEU A 37 18.05 42.43 -4.62
CA LEU A 37 16.86 42.56 -5.46
C LEU A 37 15.59 42.71 -4.63
N THR A 38 15.44 41.92 -3.55
CA THR A 38 14.31 42.08 -2.63
C THR A 38 14.36 43.37 -1.84
N TRP A 39 15.56 43.87 -1.48
CA TRP A 39 15.73 45.21 -0.92
C TRP A 39 15.31 46.30 -1.92
N ARG A 40 15.68 46.16 -3.20
CA ARG A 40 15.26 47.09 -4.26
C ARG A 40 13.74 47.07 -4.47
N ILE A 41 13.13 45.89 -4.45
CA ILE A 41 11.67 45.73 -4.53
C ILE A 41 10.99 46.46 -3.36
N CYS A 42 11.49 46.32 -2.14
CA CYS A 42 10.91 46.96 -0.96
C CYS A 42 11.08 48.49 -0.95
N THR A 43 12.11 49.02 -1.60
CA THR A 43 12.49 50.45 -1.52
C THR A 43 12.06 51.28 -2.72
N THR A 44 12.05 50.73 -3.94
CA THR A 44 11.98 51.52 -5.18
C THR A 44 10.99 51.02 -6.24
N GLU A 45 10.65 49.73 -6.30
CA GLU A 45 9.84 49.19 -7.41
C GLU A 45 8.33 49.17 -7.10
N ARG A 46 7.52 49.70 -8.04
CA ARG A 46 6.05 49.72 -7.99
C ARG A 46 5.39 48.60 -8.81
N GLU A 47 6.12 48.02 -9.75
CA GLU A 47 5.64 46.99 -10.66
C GLU A 47 6.32 45.65 -10.39
N ILE A 48 5.57 44.70 -9.84
CA ILE A 48 6.05 43.36 -9.47
C ILE A 48 6.00 42.39 -10.68
N SER A 49 5.33 42.81 -11.76
CA SER A 49 5.11 42.04 -13.00
C SER A 49 6.39 41.56 -13.69
N ARG A 50 7.55 42.17 -13.40
CA ARG A 50 8.83 41.78 -14.01
C ARG A 50 9.49 40.56 -13.35
N TYR A 51 9.04 40.18 -12.15
CA TYR A 51 9.71 39.16 -11.33
C TYR A 51 8.89 37.90 -11.06
N THR A 52 7.56 37.99 -11.16
CA THR A 52 6.59 36.89 -10.95
C THR A 52 5.61 36.82 -12.13
N LYS A 53 5.05 35.63 -12.41
CA LYS A 53 4.09 35.40 -13.52
C LYS A 53 2.71 36.06 -13.31
N GLU A 54 2.50 36.74 -12.18
CA GLU A 54 1.24 37.34 -11.78
C GLU A 54 1.40 38.87 -11.71
N ASP A 55 0.51 39.58 -12.40
CA ASP A 55 0.50 41.05 -12.50
C ASP A 55 -0.10 41.70 -11.24
N TYR A 56 0.74 41.95 -10.24
CA TYR A 56 0.41 42.79 -9.09
C TYR A 56 1.05 44.17 -9.23
N GLN A 57 0.24 45.22 -9.07
CA GLN A 57 0.70 46.60 -8.96
C GLN A 57 0.56 47.09 -7.52
N VAL A 58 1.66 47.63 -6.97
CA VAL A 58 1.69 48.23 -5.62
C VAL A 58 1.40 49.72 -5.76
N LEU A 59 0.31 50.21 -5.16
CA LEU A 59 -0.13 51.61 -5.30
C LEU A 59 0.82 52.62 -4.64
N HIS A 60 1.40 52.29 -3.48
CA HIS A 60 2.28 53.20 -2.74
C HIS A 60 3.65 52.58 -2.40
N PRO A 61 4.76 53.12 -2.92
CA PRO A 61 6.09 52.69 -2.50
C PRO A 61 6.36 53.19 -1.08
N LEU A 62 6.85 52.31 -0.21
CA LEU A 62 7.08 52.61 1.20
C LEU A 62 8.24 53.60 1.45
N GLY A 63 9.03 53.95 0.43
CA GLY A 63 10.20 54.82 0.57
C GLY A 63 11.39 54.12 1.24
N PHE A 64 12.57 54.75 1.18
CA PHE A 64 13.85 54.11 1.52
C PHE A 64 13.91 53.56 2.95
N PHE A 65 13.51 54.36 3.95
CA PHE A 65 13.61 53.98 5.37
C PHE A 65 12.58 52.93 5.77
N ARG A 66 11.30 53.11 5.41
CA ARG A 66 10.25 52.13 5.76
C ARG A 66 10.38 50.85 4.95
N GLY A 67 10.83 50.92 3.70
CA GLY A 67 11.13 49.75 2.87
C GLY A 67 12.33 48.95 3.38
N THR A 68 13.39 49.62 3.84
CA THR A 68 14.54 48.93 4.46
C THR A 68 14.18 48.33 5.81
N PHE A 69 13.33 49.01 6.60
CA PHE A 69 12.80 48.48 7.86
C PHE A 69 12.00 47.19 7.62
N LEU A 70 11.04 47.23 6.68
CA LEU A 70 10.25 46.05 6.29
C LEU A 70 11.15 44.92 5.76
N TRP A 71 12.17 45.25 4.97
CA TRP A 71 13.13 44.27 4.46
C TRP A 71 13.97 43.62 5.56
N MET A 72 14.44 44.40 6.54
CA MET A 72 15.15 43.88 7.70
C MET A 72 14.26 42.97 8.54
N GLU A 73 13.00 43.36 8.75
CA GLU A 73 11.99 42.62 9.54
C GLU A 73 11.59 41.29 8.86
N GLU A 74 11.24 41.32 7.57
CA GLU A 74 10.63 40.17 6.89
C GLU A 74 11.63 39.26 6.17
N ILE A 75 12.76 39.79 5.69
CA ILE A 75 13.71 39.02 4.87
C ILE A 75 14.97 38.68 5.68
N VAL A 76 15.62 39.68 6.28
CA VAL A 76 16.87 39.45 7.00
C VAL A 76 16.61 38.69 8.29
N ASN A 77 15.67 39.15 9.11
CA ASN A 77 15.37 38.44 10.35
C ASN A 77 14.78 37.05 10.05
N ARG A 78 13.78 36.95 9.18
CA ARG A 78 13.11 35.65 8.95
C ARG A 78 14.01 34.57 8.33
N PHE A 79 14.86 34.92 7.35
CA PHE A 79 15.66 33.91 6.63
C PHE A 79 17.11 33.81 7.09
N TYR A 80 17.66 34.85 7.73
CA TYR A 80 19.07 34.89 8.11
C TYR A 80 19.30 34.99 9.62
N PHE A 81 18.28 35.16 10.47
CA PHE A 81 18.46 35.20 11.92
C PHE A 81 19.19 33.97 12.48
N SER A 82 18.76 32.77 12.10
CA SER A 82 19.43 31.53 12.54
C SER A 82 20.90 31.50 12.10
N THR A 83 21.19 31.86 10.85
CA THR A 83 22.56 31.93 10.33
C THR A 83 23.39 32.98 11.08
N ILE A 84 22.85 34.17 11.33
CA ILE A 84 23.51 35.25 12.07
C ILE A 84 23.79 34.81 13.51
N ASN A 85 22.81 34.20 14.17
CA ASN A 85 22.95 33.67 15.52
C ASN A 85 24.02 32.57 15.60
N SER A 86 24.06 31.65 14.63
CA SER A 86 25.13 30.65 14.53
C SER A 86 26.51 31.28 14.36
N PHE A 87 26.64 32.38 13.61
CA PHE A 87 27.91 33.10 13.48
C PHE A 87 28.35 33.76 14.79
N VAL A 88 27.41 34.33 15.56
CA VAL A 88 27.73 34.89 16.90
C VAL A 88 28.20 33.79 17.84
N TYR A 89 27.49 32.66 17.92
CA TYR A 89 27.93 31.54 18.77
C TYR A 89 29.27 30.95 18.34
N LEU A 90 29.53 30.89 17.04
CA LEU A 90 30.83 30.50 16.50
C LEU A 90 31.92 31.51 16.90
N GLY A 91 31.63 32.82 16.83
CA GLY A 91 32.51 33.90 17.30
C GLY A 91 32.87 33.74 18.78
N ALA A 92 31.87 33.55 19.64
CA ALA A 92 32.06 33.28 21.06
C ALA A 92 32.91 32.02 21.31
N ALA A 93 32.67 30.94 20.56
CA ALA A 93 33.44 29.71 20.67
C ALA A 93 34.91 29.91 20.25
N ILE A 94 35.16 30.63 19.15
CA ILE A 94 36.52 30.97 18.70
C ILE A 94 37.23 31.81 19.76
N LEU A 95 36.54 32.78 20.37
CA LEU A 95 37.10 33.64 21.41
C LEU A 95 37.49 32.82 22.66
N LEU A 96 36.64 31.87 23.09
CA LEU A 96 36.96 30.95 24.18
C LEU A 96 38.19 30.10 23.87
N VAL A 97 38.31 29.59 22.65
CA VAL A 97 39.49 28.84 22.20
C VAL A 97 40.73 29.75 22.18
N LEU A 98 40.61 31.00 21.69
CA LEU A 98 41.72 31.96 21.61
C LEU A 98 42.25 32.34 23.00
N ILE A 99 41.36 32.59 23.95
CA ILE A 99 41.71 32.83 25.36
C ILE A 99 42.31 31.56 25.98
N GLY A 100 41.72 30.40 25.71
CA GLY A 100 42.20 29.11 26.19
C GLY A 100 43.61 28.79 25.72
N VAL A 101 43.89 28.94 24.42
CA VAL A 101 45.21 28.70 23.82
C VAL A 101 46.23 29.72 24.32
N ARG A 102 45.87 31.01 24.46
CA ARG A 102 46.76 32.02 25.07
C ARG A 102 47.20 31.64 26.48
N ARG A 103 46.34 30.97 27.27
CA ARG A 103 46.69 30.51 28.62
C ARG A 103 47.80 29.44 28.61
N PHE A 104 47.88 28.63 27.56
CA PHE A 104 48.82 27.50 27.47
C PHE A 104 49.97 27.71 26.46
N SER A 105 49.90 28.75 25.63
CA SER A 105 50.91 29.04 24.60
C SER A 105 51.18 30.54 24.50
N SER A 106 52.45 30.93 24.64
CA SER A 106 52.93 32.31 24.45
C SER A 106 53.01 32.74 22.97
N ASN A 107 52.61 31.86 22.03
CA ASN A 107 52.68 32.14 20.60
C ASN A 107 51.52 33.02 20.09
N VAL A 108 50.51 33.27 20.91
CA VAL A 108 49.39 34.16 20.56
C VAL A 108 49.65 35.54 21.13
N SER A 109 49.72 36.56 20.28
CA SER A 109 49.92 37.94 20.70
C SER A 109 48.65 38.53 21.30
N ASP A 110 48.82 39.39 22.31
CA ASP A 110 47.73 40.09 22.99
C ASP A 110 46.85 40.89 22.04
N SER A 111 47.44 41.45 20.98
CA SER A 111 46.73 42.17 19.93
C SER A 111 45.68 41.32 19.21
N ILE A 112 45.94 40.02 19.00
CA ILE A 112 44.99 39.11 18.33
C ILE A 112 43.79 38.83 19.24
N VAL A 113 44.02 38.68 20.55
CA VAL A 113 42.93 38.49 21.52
C VAL A 113 42.07 39.74 21.61
N ILE A 114 42.68 40.92 21.69
CA ILE A 114 41.95 42.20 21.73
C ILE A 114 41.14 42.37 20.43
N ALA A 115 41.72 42.06 19.27
CA ALA A 115 41.01 42.10 18.00
C ALA A 115 39.81 41.13 17.97
N GLY A 116 39.97 39.91 18.52
CA GLY A 116 38.90 38.94 18.66
C GLY A 116 37.75 39.43 19.56
N VAL A 117 38.07 40.08 20.68
CA VAL A 117 37.06 40.67 21.58
C VAL A 117 36.30 41.82 20.92
N VAL A 118 37.00 42.69 20.18
CA VAL A 118 36.37 43.79 19.44
C VAL A 118 35.48 43.26 18.32
N PHE A 119 35.92 42.22 17.61
CA PHE A 119 35.14 41.58 16.57
C PHE A 119 33.87 40.94 17.13
N GLU A 120 33.96 40.24 18.25
CA GLU A 120 32.81 39.64 18.93
C GLU A 120 31.80 40.70 19.41
N ALA A 121 32.29 41.80 19.99
CA ALA A 121 31.43 42.91 20.39
C ALA A 121 30.66 43.51 19.20
N LEU A 122 31.29 43.56 18.02
CA LEU A 122 30.64 44.02 16.79
C LEU A 122 29.58 43.01 16.30
N MET A 123 29.87 41.70 16.39
CA MET A 123 28.89 40.65 16.04
C MET A 123 27.67 40.67 16.97
N LEU A 124 27.89 40.84 18.28
CA LEU A 124 26.81 40.98 19.27
C LEU A 124 25.98 42.25 19.03
N LEU A 125 26.64 43.37 18.70
CA LEU A 125 25.94 44.60 18.32
C LEU A 125 25.10 44.39 17.06
N PHE A 126 25.63 43.68 16.07
CA PHE A 126 24.89 43.35 14.85
C PHE A 126 23.67 42.46 15.14
N MET A 127 23.82 41.41 15.98
CA MET A 127 22.70 40.58 16.43
C MET A 127 21.65 41.41 17.17
N PHE A 128 22.08 42.32 18.05
CA PHE A 128 21.18 43.22 18.76
C PHE A 128 20.38 44.09 17.80
N VAL A 129 21.02 44.63 16.76
CA VAL A 129 20.34 45.40 15.71
C VAL A 129 19.32 44.53 14.97
N VAL A 130 19.68 43.30 14.59
CA VAL A 130 18.74 42.37 13.92
C VAL A 130 17.56 42.02 14.82
N MET A 131 17.80 41.80 16.11
CA MET A 131 16.77 41.51 17.10
C MET A 131 15.84 42.71 17.38
N LEU A 132 16.34 43.94 17.25
CA LEU A 132 15.53 45.15 17.35
C LEU A 132 14.50 45.25 16.20
N PHE A 133 14.83 44.67 15.04
CA PHE A 133 13.92 44.54 13.90
C PHE A 133 13.14 43.22 13.92
N THR A 134 13.06 42.53 15.06
CA THR A 134 12.18 41.37 15.20
C THR A 134 10.72 41.82 15.17
N PRO A 135 9.90 41.30 14.23
CA PRO A 135 8.49 41.65 14.17
C PRO A 135 7.82 41.31 15.51
N SER A 136 6.98 42.20 16.01
CA SER A 136 6.02 41.85 17.06
C SER A 136 5.13 40.74 16.52
N GLU A 137 4.93 39.67 17.30
CA GLU A 137 4.28 38.40 16.90
C GLU A 137 2.88 38.54 16.28
N ASP A 138 2.27 39.74 16.31
CA ASP A 138 0.92 40.03 15.84
C ASP A 138 0.79 40.43 14.35
N ALA A 139 1.88 40.57 13.59
CA ALA A 139 1.79 41.21 12.27
C ALA A 139 1.45 40.29 11.08
N LEU A 140 1.49 38.95 11.18
CA LEU A 140 1.07 37.98 10.14
C LEU A 140 1.28 36.52 10.64
N PRO A 141 0.55 35.50 10.14
CA PRO A 141 0.63 34.15 10.66
C PRO A 141 2.01 33.55 10.41
N SER A 142 2.65 33.17 11.50
CA SER A 142 3.84 32.34 11.57
C SER A 142 3.62 31.03 10.81
N ASN A 143 4.05 30.99 9.55
CA ASN A 143 4.22 29.73 8.82
C ASN A 143 5.65 29.17 8.94
N GLN A 144 6.51 29.73 9.80
CA GLN A 144 7.80 29.13 10.13
C GLN A 144 8.15 29.40 11.60
N ASN A 145 8.07 28.33 12.39
CA ASN A 145 8.64 28.08 13.74
C ASN A 145 7.76 28.19 14.99
N GLU A 146 6.46 28.42 14.86
CA GLU A 146 5.49 27.91 15.83
C GLU A 146 4.32 27.34 15.01
N GLU A 147 4.18 26.03 15.00
CA GLU A 147 2.97 25.37 14.52
C GLU A 147 1.82 25.91 15.36
N ALA A 148 1.06 26.85 14.78
CA ALA A 148 -0.26 27.16 15.30
C ALA A 148 -0.99 25.81 15.34
N PRO A 149 -1.50 25.36 16.51
CA PRO A 149 -2.15 24.06 16.62
C PRO A 149 -3.27 23.92 15.60
N GLU A 150 -3.88 25.02 15.14
CA GLU A 150 -4.89 25.02 14.09
C GLU A 150 -4.38 24.60 12.70
N ASN A 151 -3.16 24.95 12.30
CA ASN A 151 -2.59 24.53 11.01
C ASN A 151 -2.09 23.08 11.06
N GLU A 152 -1.51 22.66 12.19
CA GLU A 152 -1.19 21.24 12.44
C GLU A 152 -2.48 20.42 12.42
N LEU A 153 -3.54 20.87 13.10
CA LEU A 153 -4.86 20.25 13.05
C LEU A 153 -5.45 20.24 11.64
N LEU A 154 -5.26 21.28 10.82
CA LEU A 154 -5.74 21.28 9.42
C LEU A 154 -4.96 20.30 8.54
N VAL A 155 -3.64 20.17 8.74
CA VAL A 155 -2.81 19.18 8.06
C VAL A 155 -3.17 17.77 8.51
N GLU A 156 -3.35 17.56 9.81
CA GLU A 156 -3.78 16.29 10.41
C GLU A 156 -5.19 15.93 9.95
N ILE A 157 -6.14 16.87 9.86
CA ILE A 157 -7.46 16.65 9.26
C ILE A 157 -7.34 16.29 7.77
N GLY A 158 -6.40 16.91 7.05
CA GLY A 158 -6.10 16.56 5.66
C GLY A 158 -5.51 15.15 5.50
N GLU A 159 -4.63 14.75 6.41
CA GLU A 159 -4.06 13.40 6.49
C GLU A 159 -5.13 12.38 6.87
N ILE A 160 -5.95 12.66 7.89
CA ILE A 160 -7.11 11.86 8.29
C ILE A 160 -8.10 11.72 7.13
N ALA A 161 -8.37 12.78 6.37
CA ALA A 161 -9.26 12.70 5.21
C ALA A 161 -8.69 11.79 4.10
N THR A 162 -7.38 11.84 3.89
CA THR A 162 -6.67 11.00 2.93
C THR A 162 -6.64 9.54 3.38
N ASP A 163 -6.40 9.30 4.66
CA ASP A 163 -6.45 7.98 5.29
C ASP A 163 -7.87 7.41 5.28
N PHE A 164 -8.88 8.25 5.52
CA PHE A 164 -10.28 7.86 5.48
C PHE A 164 -10.70 7.50 4.06
N ALA A 165 -10.29 8.27 3.05
CA ALA A 165 -10.53 7.91 1.65
C ALA A 165 -9.85 6.57 1.28
N THR A 166 -8.64 6.34 1.78
CA THR A 166 -7.92 5.06 1.61
C THR A 166 -8.62 3.92 2.36
N ALA A 167 -9.19 4.18 3.53
CA ALA A 167 -9.95 3.20 4.29
C ALA A 167 -11.29 2.85 3.61
N VAL A 168 -11.98 3.84 3.04
CA VAL A 168 -13.23 3.64 2.28
C VAL A 168 -12.97 2.79 1.04
N THR A 169 -11.94 3.09 0.26
CA THR A 169 -11.57 2.27 -0.91
C THR A 169 -11.16 0.84 -0.50
N LYS A 170 -10.46 0.68 0.63
CA LYS A 170 -10.19 -0.65 1.22
C LYS A 170 -11.47 -1.37 1.65
N LEU A 171 -12.48 -0.67 2.16
CA LEU A 171 -13.78 -1.26 2.51
C LEU A 171 -14.58 -1.67 1.27
N GLU A 172 -14.55 -0.87 0.20
CA GLU A 172 -15.18 -1.22 -1.08
C GLU A 172 -14.56 -2.50 -1.66
N THR A 173 -13.23 -2.58 -1.69
CA THR A 173 -12.53 -3.80 -2.14
C THR A 173 -12.82 -5.00 -1.24
N LEU A 174 -12.98 -4.80 0.07
CA LEU A 174 -13.43 -5.86 0.99
C LEU A 174 -14.86 -6.31 0.68
N GLY A 175 -15.76 -5.37 0.37
CA GLY A 175 -17.12 -5.66 -0.08
C GLY A 175 -17.15 -6.49 -1.37
N ASP A 176 -16.31 -6.15 -2.34
CA ASP A 176 -16.16 -6.92 -3.58
C ASP A 176 -15.62 -8.34 -3.32
N ASN A 177 -14.64 -8.47 -2.42
CA ASN A 177 -14.10 -9.77 -2.03
C ASN A 177 -15.16 -10.64 -1.32
N VAL A 178 -15.97 -10.06 -0.44
CA VAL A 178 -17.08 -10.77 0.21
C VAL A 178 -18.12 -11.22 -0.81
N LYS A 179 -18.45 -10.36 -1.80
CA LYS A 179 -19.36 -10.72 -2.88
C LYS A 179 -18.81 -11.88 -3.72
N SER A 180 -17.51 -11.86 -4.04
CA SER A 180 -16.82 -12.96 -4.74
C SER A 180 -16.89 -14.27 -3.94
N LEU A 181 -16.61 -14.22 -2.63
CA LEU A 181 -16.72 -15.38 -1.73
C LEU A 181 -18.14 -15.94 -1.67
N LEU A 182 -19.18 -15.09 -1.67
CA LEU A 182 -20.57 -15.53 -1.71
C LEU A 182 -20.90 -16.27 -3.02
N ILE A 183 -20.36 -15.80 -4.15
CA ILE A 183 -20.53 -16.49 -5.44
C ILE A 183 -19.86 -17.86 -5.39
N GLN A 184 -18.61 -17.94 -4.91
CA GLN A 184 -17.89 -19.20 -4.77
C GLN A 184 -18.59 -20.16 -3.79
N GLN A 185 -19.13 -19.68 -2.68
CA GLN A 185 -19.93 -20.51 -1.77
C GLN A 185 -21.20 -21.04 -2.46
N THR A 186 -21.85 -20.23 -3.29
CA THR A 186 -23.04 -20.65 -4.02
C THR A 186 -22.70 -21.77 -5.02
N GLU A 187 -21.55 -21.67 -5.69
CA GLU A 187 -21.03 -22.71 -6.57
C GLU A 187 -20.69 -23.99 -5.79
N ILE A 188 -19.98 -23.89 -4.66
CA ILE A 188 -19.70 -25.04 -3.79
C ILE A 188 -20.98 -25.71 -3.29
N LEU A 189 -22.00 -24.93 -2.90
CA LEU A 189 -23.30 -25.46 -2.49
C LEU A 189 -24.00 -26.19 -3.64
N SER A 190 -23.84 -25.72 -4.87
CA SER A 190 -24.37 -26.39 -6.05
C SER A 190 -23.67 -27.74 -6.31
N LEU A 191 -22.34 -27.76 -6.22
CA LEU A 191 -21.54 -28.99 -6.33
C LEU A 191 -21.83 -29.97 -5.19
N LEU A 192 -22.06 -29.48 -3.97
CA LEU A 192 -22.48 -30.30 -2.83
C LEU A 192 -23.87 -30.90 -3.05
N ARG A 193 -24.81 -30.15 -3.63
CA ARG A 193 -26.14 -30.68 -3.98
C ARG A 193 -26.02 -31.77 -5.03
N GLU A 194 -25.26 -31.54 -6.09
CA GLU A 194 -25.02 -32.53 -7.14
C GLU A 194 -24.32 -33.78 -6.59
N SER A 195 -23.29 -33.60 -5.75
CA SER A 195 -22.60 -34.69 -5.07
C SER A 195 -23.52 -35.48 -4.14
N ASN A 196 -24.40 -34.80 -3.38
CA ASN A 196 -25.38 -35.46 -2.52
C ASN A 196 -26.46 -36.19 -3.34
N GLU A 197 -26.88 -35.65 -4.48
CA GLU A 197 -27.79 -36.33 -5.40
C GLU A 197 -27.15 -37.58 -6.00
N MET A 198 -25.90 -37.48 -6.46
CA MET A 198 -25.11 -38.62 -6.94
C MET A 198 -24.92 -39.67 -5.84
N THR A 199 -24.62 -39.24 -4.62
CA THR A 199 -24.50 -40.11 -3.44
C THR A 199 -25.84 -40.76 -3.10
N ARG A 200 -26.96 -40.04 -3.20
CA ARG A 200 -28.30 -40.62 -3.05
C ARG A 200 -28.61 -41.65 -4.13
N GLN A 201 -28.20 -41.42 -5.38
CA GLN A 201 -28.36 -42.39 -6.47
C GLN A 201 -27.50 -43.65 -6.26
N ILE A 202 -26.38 -43.54 -5.53
CA ILE A 202 -25.51 -44.65 -5.18
C ILE A 202 -26.04 -45.41 -3.94
N ILE A 203 -26.48 -44.68 -2.90
CA ILE A 203 -26.88 -45.25 -1.60
C ILE A 203 -28.32 -45.74 -1.60
N SER A 204 -29.23 -45.08 -2.35
CA SER A 204 -30.53 -45.68 -2.65
C SER A 204 -30.32 -46.61 -3.84
N PRO A 205 -30.57 -47.93 -3.72
CA PRO A 205 -30.49 -48.80 -4.88
C PRO A 205 -31.49 -48.25 -5.89
N SER A 206 -30.99 -47.76 -7.03
CA SER A 206 -31.86 -47.25 -8.08
C SER A 206 -32.95 -48.31 -8.35
N PRO A 207 -34.21 -47.94 -8.58
CA PRO A 207 -35.27 -48.90 -8.88
C PRO A 207 -34.86 -49.90 -9.98
N LYS A 208 -34.02 -49.43 -10.91
CA LYS A 208 -33.40 -50.20 -11.97
C LYS A 208 -32.42 -51.27 -11.48
N LEU A 209 -31.65 -51.01 -10.41
CA LEU A 209 -30.76 -51.99 -9.79
C LEU A 209 -31.57 -53.07 -9.05
N LEU A 210 -32.66 -52.70 -8.38
CA LEU A 210 -33.60 -53.69 -7.79
C LEU A 210 -34.26 -54.56 -8.86
N GLU A 211 -34.68 -53.96 -9.97
CA GLU A 211 -35.27 -54.66 -11.12
C GLU A 211 -34.26 -55.62 -11.76
N ILE A 212 -33.01 -55.19 -11.97
CA ILE A 212 -31.93 -56.04 -12.49
C ILE A 212 -31.63 -57.19 -11.53
N MET A 213 -31.63 -56.95 -10.21
CA MET A 213 -31.43 -58.01 -9.22
C MET A 213 -32.59 -59.01 -9.20
N GLU A 214 -33.83 -58.54 -9.31
CA GLU A 214 -35.00 -59.41 -9.41
C GLU A 214 -34.95 -60.27 -10.68
N GLN A 215 -34.62 -59.65 -11.82
CA GLN A 215 -34.47 -60.35 -13.09
C GLN A 215 -33.33 -61.37 -13.05
N THR A 216 -32.18 -60.99 -12.47
CA THR A 216 -31.03 -61.90 -12.28
C THR A 216 -31.42 -63.07 -11.40
N ASN A 217 -32.17 -62.84 -10.33
CA ASN A 217 -32.63 -63.89 -9.44
C ASN A 217 -33.60 -64.85 -10.15
N LYS A 218 -34.53 -64.32 -10.94
CA LYS A 218 -35.41 -65.13 -11.81
C LYS A 218 -34.61 -65.95 -12.82
N SER A 219 -33.61 -65.37 -13.47
CA SER A 219 -32.73 -66.09 -14.40
C SER A 219 -31.91 -67.17 -13.72
N LEU A 220 -31.43 -66.94 -12.49
CA LEU A 220 -30.71 -67.95 -11.70
C LEU A 220 -31.61 -69.13 -11.31
N VAL A 221 -32.86 -68.86 -10.93
CA VAL A 221 -33.84 -69.92 -10.65
C VAL A 221 -34.12 -70.74 -11.92
N GLN A 222 -34.38 -70.10 -13.06
CA GLN A 222 -34.59 -70.78 -14.32
C GLN A 222 -33.37 -71.60 -14.76
N PHE A 223 -32.16 -71.06 -14.57
CA PHE A 223 -30.93 -71.77 -14.85
C PHE A 223 -30.79 -73.02 -13.98
N ASN A 224 -31.12 -72.93 -12.69
CA ASN A 224 -31.06 -74.07 -11.78
C ASN A 224 -32.09 -75.16 -12.17
N GLU A 225 -33.32 -74.78 -12.52
CA GLU A 225 -34.33 -75.72 -13.03
C GLU A 225 -33.87 -76.40 -14.33
N THR A 226 -33.17 -75.67 -15.19
CA THR A 226 -32.64 -76.21 -16.44
C THR A 226 -31.50 -77.20 -16.16
N LEU A 227 -30.63 -76.90 -15.20
CA LEU A 227 -29.59 -77.82 -14.74
C LEU A 227 -30.19 -79.08 -14.10
N GLU A 228 -31.26 -78.95 -13.32
CA GLU A 228 -31.93 -80.10 -12.71
C GLU A 228 -32.55 -81.02 -13.77
N LYS A 229 -33.23 -80.45 -14.77
CA LYS A 229 -33.73 -81.20 -15.93
C LYS A 229 -32.60 -81.86 -16.72
N LEU A 230 -31.51 -81.15 -16.97
CA LEU A 230 -30.34 -81.71 -17.66
C LEU A 230 -29.77 -82.91 -16.88
N ASN A 231 -29.66 -82.79 -15.56
CA ASN A 231 -29.16 -83.86 -14.70
C ASN A 231 -30.11 -85.07 -14.71
N GLN A 232 -31.43 -84.84 -14.67
CA GLN A 232 -32.43 -85.90 -14.82
C GLN A 232 -32.31 -86.61 -16.18
N SER A 233 -32.22 -85.85 -17.29
CA SER A 233 -32.02 -86.43 -18.63
C SER A 233 -30.70 -87.19 -18.75
N ALA A 234 -29.61 -86.68 -18.18
CA ALA A 234 -28.32 -87.38 -18.15
C ALA A 234 -28.41 -88.69 -17.35
N THR A 235 -29.17 -88.69 -16.24
CA THR A 235 -29.40 -89.89 -15.42
C THR A 235 -30.23 -90.93 -16.18
N GLN A 236 -31.27 -90.49 -16.90
CA GLN A 236 -32.09 -91.34 -17.77
C GLN A 236 -31.25 -91.94 -18.91
N LEU A 237 -30.45 -91.13 -19.61
CA LEU A 237 -29.54 -91.62 -20.65
C LEU A 237 -28.54 -92.64 -20.11
N LYS A 238 -27.95 -92.38 -18.94
CA LYS A 238 -27.07 -93.34 -18.29
C LYS A 238 -27.79 -94.66 -17.98
N GLN A 239 -29.05 -94.60 -17.57
CA GLN A 239 -29.86 -95.80 -17.29
C GLN A 239 -30.19 -96.56 -18.57
N GLU A 240 -30.56 -95.88 -19.65
CA GLU A 240 -30.78 -96.48 -20.97
C GLU A 240 -29.49 -97.10 -21.53
N GLU A 241 -28.35 -96.43 -21.42
CA GLU A 241 -27.06 -97.00 -21.85
C GLU A 241 -26.67 -98.24 -21.03
N ILE A 242 -26.93 -98.23 -19.71
CA ILE A 242 -26.73 -99.41 -18.86
C ILE A 242 -27.65 -100.54 -19.32
N GLU A 243 -28.93 -100.27 -19.61
CA GLU A 243 -29.87 -101.28 -20.08
C GLU A 243 -29.47 -101.86 -21.44
N ILE A 244 -29.01 -101.01 -22.37
CA ILE A 244 -28.48 -101.43 -23.67
C ILE A 244 -27.20 -102.27 -23.50
N ALA A 245 -26.31 -101.87 -22.59
CA ALA A 245 -25.08 -102.61 -22.29
C ALA A 245 -25.38 -103.99 -21.68
N VAL A 246 -26.30 -104.06 -20.71
CA VAL A 246 -26.78 -105.31 -20.11
C VAL A 246 -27.46 -106.19 -21.16
N ARG A 247 -28.30 -105.61 -22.03
CA ARG A 247 -28.93 -106.36 -23.14
C ARG A 247 -27.90 -106.96 -24.08
N ARG A 248 -26.87 -106.19 -24.47
CA ARG A 248 -25.75 -106.69 -25.29
C ARG A 248 -24.95 -107.77 -24.58
N GLU A 249 -24.75 -107.66 -23.27
CA GLU A 249 -24.01 -108.65 -22.49
C GLU A 249 -24.82 -109.95 -22.33
N LEU A 250 -26.13 -109.86 -22.09
CA LEU A 250 -27.05 -110.98 -22.11
C LEU A 250 -27.12 -111.63 -23.50
N GLU A 251 -27.20 -110.86 -24.58
CA GLU A 251 -27.14 -111.39 -25.95
C GLU A 251 -25.83 -112.14 -26.22
N LYS A 252 -24.68 -111.61 -25.78
CA LYS A 252 -23.40 -112.32 -25.84
C LYS A 252 -23.39 -113.59 -24.98
N PHE A 253 -23.98 -113.54 -23.79
CA PHE A 253 -24.08 -114.68 -22.89
C PHE A 253 -24.95 -115.80 -23.49
N PHE A 254 -26.12 -115.46 -24.04
CA PHE A 254 -27.00 -116.40 -24.73
C PHE A 254 -26.38 -116.92 -26.03
N ALA A 255 -25.72 -116.08 -26.82
CA ALA A 255 -25.00 -116.51 -28.02
C ALA A 255 -23.87 -117.49 -27.69
N ASN A 256 -23.11 -117.24 -26.62
CA ASN A 256 -22.10 -118.17 -26.12
C ASN A 256 -22.71 -119.47 -25.58
N MET A 257 -23.86 -119.42 -24.91
CA MET A 257 -24.54 -120.62 -24.42
C MET A 257 -25.08 -121.49 -25.58
N ILE A 258 -25.55 -120.88 -26.66
CA ILE A 258 -26.02 -121.57 -27.87
C ILE A 258 -24.84 -122.16 -28.64
N ASN A 259 -23.72 -121.43 -28.79
CA ASN A 259 -22.52 -121.96 -29.44
C ASN A 259 -21.89 -123.11 -28.66
N ASN A 260 -21.91 -123.07 -27.33
CA ASN A 260 -21.36 -124.14 -26.49
C ASN A 260 -22.23 -125.42 -26.45
N LYS A 261 -23.49 -125.34 -26.94
CA LYS A 261 -24.38 -126.51 -27.08
C LYS A 261 -24.25 -127.24 -28.43
N ASN A 262 -23.59 -126.63 -29.40
CA ASN A 262 -23.34 -127.20 -30.73
C ASN A 262 -21.91 -127.77 -30.91
N ALA A 263 -21.14 -127.86 -29.81
CA ALA A 263 -19.83 -128.49 -29.77
C ALA A 263 -19.82 -129.65 -28.76
N LYS A 264 -20.61 -130.70 -29.03
CA LYS A 264 -20.47 -132.03 -28.43
C LYS A 264 -20.93 -133.09 -29.41
#